data_AF-A0A178M6F3-F1
#
_entry.id   AF-A0A178M6F3-F1
#
_cell.length_a   1.000
_cell.length_b   1.000
_cell.length_c   1.000
_cell.angle_alpha   90.00
_cell.angle_beta   90.00
_cell.angle_gamma   90.00
#
_symmetry.space_group_name_H-M   'P 1'
#
loop_
_entity.id
_entity.type
_entity.pdbx_description
1 polymer ?
#
loop_
_entity_poly.entity_id
_entity_poly.type
_entity_poly.pdbx_seq_one_letter_code
_entity_poly.pdbx_strand_id
1 'polypeptide(L)'
;MLFSLSILLVCQLAGEVLVRLSGLPLPGPVVGMVILFVGLVIRGRVPDSLDQSVRAIFANFIVLFIPASVGVMVHLGAIWTEALPIALGVAGSMVVTLVVAGRLMQALSGGKP
;
A
#
# COMPACT_ATOMS: atom_id res chain seq x y z
N MET A 1 0.65 11.14 -18.45
CA MET A 1 -0.13 11.29 -17.19
C MET A 1 -1.53 10.71 -17.28
N LEU A 2 -2.41 11.18 -18.18
CA LEU A 2 -3.78 10.63 -18.28
C LEU A 2 -3.81 9.12 -18.55
N PHE A 3 -3.03 8.63 -19.51
CA PHE A 3 -2.93 7.19 -19.79
C PHE A 3 -2.51 6.37 -18.57
N SER A 4 -1.47 6.84 -17.87
CA SER A 4 -0.94 6.19 -16.66
C SER A 4 -1.96 6.19 -15.52
N LEU A 5 -2.64 7.31 -15.28
CA LEU A 5 -3.71 7.42 -14.29
C LEU A 5 -4.88 6.50 -14.64
N SER A 6 -5.28 6.43 -15.91
CA SER A 6 -6.33 5.51 -16.34
C SER A 6 -5.96 4.06 -16.08
N ILE A 7 -4.72 3.64 -16.34
CA ILE A 7 -4.25 2.30 -16.00
C ILE A 7 -4.33 2.06 -14.50
N LEU A 8 -3.81 2.98 -13.68
CA LEU A 8 -3.86 2.87 -12.22
C LEU A 8 -5.29 2.76 -11.71
N LEU A 9 -6.20 3.62 -12.20
CA LEU A 9 -7.60 3.66 -11.80
C LEU A 9 -8.39 2.44 -12.29
N VAL A 10 -8.11 1.92 -13.49
CA VAL A 10 -8.76 0.69 -13.98
C VAL A 10 -8.33 -0.52 -13.17
N CYS A 11 -7.03 -0.65 -12.86
CA CYS A 11 -6.54 -1.71 -11.98
C CYS A 11 -7.12 -1.58 -10.57
N GLN A 12 -7.17 -0.36 -10.03
CA GLN A 12 -7.79 -0.03 -8.75
C GLN A 12 -9.27 -0.42 -8.70
N LEU A 13 -10.04 -0.04 -9.73
CA LEU A 13 -11.46 -0.35 -9.85
C LEU A 13 -11.68 -1.85 -9.99
N ALA A 14 -10.88 -2.54 -10.81
CA ALA A 14 -10.95 -3.99 -10.95
C ALA A 14 -10.68 -4.70 -9.61
N GLY A 15 -9.69 -4.24 -8.85
CA GLY A 15 -9.40 -4.75 -7.51
C GLY A 15 -10.55 -4.52 -6.53
N GLU A 16 -11.16 -3.33 -6.53
CA GLU A 16 -12.33 -3.01 -5.71
C GLU A 16 -13.54 -3.89 -6.06
N VAL A 17 -13.83 -4.06 -7.36
CA VAL A 17 -14.90 -4.95 -7.82
C VAL A 17 -14.64 -6.38 -7.37
N LEU A 18 -13.40 -6.86 -7.50
CA LEU A 18 -13.03 -8.22 -7.10
C LEU A 18 -13.17 -8.43 -5.59
N VAL A 19 -12.72 -7.47 -4.77
CA VAL A 19 -12.89 -7.50 -3.31
C VAL A 19 -14.37 -7.54 -2.93
N ARG A 20 -15.20 -6.68 -3.54
CA ARG A 20 -16.63 -6.63 -3.25
C ARG A 20 -17.37 -7.90 -3.64
N LEU A 21 -16.99 -8.53 -4.75
CA LEU A 21 -17.60 -9.79 -5.20
C LEU A 21 -17.15 -11.00 -4.37
N SER A 22 -15.89 -11.00 -3.95
CA SER A 22 -15.29 -12.13 -3.22
C SER A 22 -15.47 -12.05 -1.69
N GLY A 23 -15.87 -10.89 -1.17
CA GLY A 23 -16.02 -10.67 0.27
C GLY A 23 -14.69 -10.67 1.03
N LEU A 24 -13.56 -10.47 0.33
CA LEU A 24 -12.24 -10.47 0.95
C LEU A 24 -12.10 -9.29 1.95
N PRO A 25 -11.54 -9.50 3.16
CA PRO A 25 -11.29 -8.45 4.15
C PRO A 25 -10.04 -7.62 3.80
N LEU A 26 -9.85 -7.28 2.52
CA LEU A 26 -8.73 -6.49 2.04
C LEU A 26 -9.23 -5.20 1.38
N PRO A 27 -8.49 -4.09 1.50
CA PRO A 27 -8.79 -2.90 0.72
C PRO A 27 -8.64 -3.19 -0.78
N GLY A 28 -9.62 -2.76 -1.59
CA GLY A 28 -9.55 -2.81 -3.06
C GLY A 28 -8.21 -2.33 -3.66
N PRO A 29 -7.57 -1.26 -3.13
CA PRO A 29 -6.26 -0.82 -3.63
C PRO A 29 -5.14 -1.86 -3.57
N VAL A 30 -5.11 -2.69 -2.53
CA VAL A 30 -4.07 -3.71 -2.38
C VAL A 30 -4.20 -4.76 -3.49
N VAL A 31 -5.43 -5.18 -3.79
CA VAL A 31 -5.72 -6.11 -4.88
C VAL A 31 -5.44 -5.47 -6.24
N GLY A 32 -5.79 -4.19 -6.42
CA GLY A 32 -5.45 -3.44 -7.63
C GLY A 32 -3.96 -3.36 -7.91
N MET A 33 -3.12 -3.20 -6.87
CA MET A 33 -1.66 -3.25 -6.99
C MET A 33 -1.16 -4.62 -7.43
N VAL A 34 -1.74 -5.71 -6.91
CA VAL A 34 -1.39 -7.08 -7.33
C VAL A 34 -1.76 -7.29 -8.80
N ILE A 35 -2.95 -6.85 -9.23
CA ILE A 35 -3.38 -6.92 -10.64
C ILE A 35 -2.40 -6.16 -11.54
N LEU A 36 -2.04 -4.93 -11.17
CA LEU A 36 -1.08 -4.11 -11.91
C LEU A 36 0.28 -4.81 -11.98
N PHE A 37 0.77 -5.34 -10.85
CA PHE A 37 2.04 -6.04 -10.77
C PHE A 37 2.07 -7.27 -11.70
N VAL A 38 1.06 -8.12 -11.65
CA VAL A 38 0.93 -9.29 -12.54
C VAL A 38 0.92 -8.84 -14.01
N GLY A 39 0.18 -7.78 -14.34
CA GLY A 39 0.17 -7.21 -15.68
C GLY A 39 1.54 -6.71 -16.15
N LEU A 40 2.31 -6.10 -15.25
CA LEU A 40 3.68 -5.64 -15.53
C LEU A 40 4.67 -6.80 -15.67
N VAL A 41 4.54 -7.86 -14.85
CA VAL A 41 5.36 -9.07 -14.97
C VAL A 41 5.14 -9.75 -16.32
N ILE A 42 3.89 -9.93 -16.74
CA ILE A 42 3.55 -10.49 -18.05
C ILE A 42 4.08 -9.60 -19.18
N ARG A 43 4.05 -8.29 -19.01
CA ARG A 43 4.56 -7.32 -19.99
C ARG A 43 6.09 -7.28 -20.06
N GLY A 44 6.78 -7.64 -18.98
CA GLY A 44 8.25 -7.64 -18.86
C GLY A 44 8.91 -6.25 -18.83
N ARG A 45 8.12 -5.16 -18.83
CA ARG A 45 8.63 -3.77 -18.78
C ARG A 45 7.62 -2.83 -18.13
N VAL A 46 8.14 -1.83 -17.41
CA VAL A 46 7.34 -0.72 -16.88
C VAL A 46 7.35 0.43 -17.90
N PRO A 47 6.19 0.96 -18.33
CA PRO A 47 6.17 2.12 -19.21
C PRO A 47 6.77 3.36 -18.51
N ASP A 48 7.65 4.11 -19.19
CA ASP A 48 8.29 5.32 -18.61
C ASP A 48 7.26 6.37 -18.17
N SER A 49 6.18 6.48 -18.94
CA SER A 49 5.05 7.36 -18.62
C SER A 49 4.32 6.95 -17.34
N LEU A 50 4.30 5.66 -16.98
CA LEU A 50 3.74 5.15 -15.74
C LEU A 50 4.66 5.51 -14.56
N ASP A 51 5.95 5.23 -14.67
CA ASP A 51 6.93 5.57 -13.62
C ASP A 51 6.95 7.06 -13.31
N GLN A 52 6.98 7.92 -14.33
CA GLN A 52 6.95 9.38 -14.14
C GLN A 52 5.67 9.86 -13.45
N SER A 53 4.51 9.29 -13.81
CA SER A 53 3.23 9.68 -13.21
C SER A 53 3.11 9.20 -11.77
N VAL A 54 3.58 7.99 -11.48
CA VAL A 54 3.64 7.43 -10.12
C VAL A 54 4.56 8.28 -9.25
N ARG A 55 5.77 8.62 -9.70
CA ARG A 55 6.69 9.51 -8.96
C ARG A 55 6.07 10.86 -8.60
N ALA A 56 5.31 11.47 -9.52
CA ALA A 56 4.63 12.73 -9.26
C ALA A 56 3.54 12.62 -8.16
N ILE A 57 2.80 11.51 -8.13
CA ILE A 57 1.81 11.22 -7.07
C ILE A 57 2.52 10.95 -5.75
N PHE A 58 3.57 10.12 -5.75
CA PHE A 58 4.36 9.80 -4.56
C PHE A 58 5.00 11.05 -3.95
N ALA A 59 5.48 11.99 -4.78
CA ALA A 59 6.02 13.27 -4.31
C ALA A 59 5.00 14.11 -3.53
N ASN A 60 3.71 13.94 -3.81
CA ASN A 60 2.62 14.67 -3.15
C ASN A 60 1.77 13.77 -2.23
N PHE A 61 2.22 12.55 -1.94
CA PHE A 61 1.43 11.55 -1.22
C PHE A 61 1.09 11.98 0.21
N ILE A 62 1.90 12.84 0.81
CA ILE A 62 1.61 13.46 2.12
C ILE A 62 0.26 14.18 2.09
N VAL A 63 -0.09 14.88 0.99
CA VAL A 63 -1.38 15.57 0.85
C VAL A 63 -2.55 14.57 0.90
N LEU A 64 -2.36 13.37 0.35
CA LEU A 64 -3.38 12.30 0.37
C LEU A 64 -3.53 11.66 1.77
N PHE A 65 -2.53 11.79 2.64
CA PHE A 65 -2.63 11.33 4.02
C PHE A 65 -3.30 12.33 4.96
N ILE A 66 -3.27 13.63 4.65
CA ILE A 66 -3.88 14.67 5.50
C ILE A 66 -5.34 14.34 5.86
N PRO A 67 -6.23 13.97 4.91
CA PRO A 67 -7.61 13.64 5.24
C PRO A 67 -7.75 12.47 6.22
N ALA A 68 -6.93 11.43 6.04
CA ALA A 68 -6.92 10.27 6.93
C ALA A 68 -6.44 10.68 8.33
N SER A 69 -5.36 11.46 8.42
CA SER A 69 -4.82 11.95 9.69
C SER A 69 -5.79 12.87 10.44
N VAL A 70 -6.49 13.77 9.75
CA VAL A 70 -7.48 14.67 10.36
C VAL A 70 -8.70 13.88 10.87
N GLY A 71 -9.10 12.80 10.19
CA GLY A 71 -10.17 11.92 10.69
C GLY A 71 -9.86 11.27 12.03
N VAL A 72 -8.59 10.91 12.27
CA VAL A 72 -8.12 10.39 13.57
C VAL A 72 -8.26 11.44 14.67
N MET A 73 -8.11 12.73 14.34
CA MET A 73 -8.17 13.81 15.33
C MET A 73 -9.54 13.95 16.00
N VAL A 74 -10.62 13.52 15.34
CA VAL A 74 -11.98 13.50 15.89
C VAL A 74 -12.11 12.55 17.09
N HIS A 75 -11.25 11.52 17.17
CA HIS A 75 -11.27 10.48 18.21
C HIS A 75 -10.10 10.60 19.18
N LEU A 76 -9.50 11.80 19.30
CA LEU A 76 -8.31 12.03 20.12
C LEU A 76 -8.46 11.57 21.57
N GLY A 77 -9.64 11.76 22.17
CA GLY A 77 -9.91 11.36 23.54
C GLY A 77 -9.74 9.86 23.78
N ALA A 78 -10.22 9.02 22.85
CA ALA A 78 -10.08 7.57 22.95
C ALA A 78 -8.62 7.12 22.76
N ILE A 79 -7.88 7.82 21.90
CA ILE A 79 -6.46 7.55 21.65
C ILE A 79 -5.62 7.89 22.88
N TRP A 80 -5.95 8.96 23.62
CA TRP A 80 -5.22 9.33 24.83
C TRP A 80 -5.37 8.31 25.95
N THR A 81 -6.57 7.75 26.16
CA THR A 81 -6.79 6.69 27.15
C THR A 81 -6.04 5.41 26.83
N GLU A 82 -5.94 5.05 25.55
CA GLU A 82 -5.29 3.82 25.07
C GLU A 82 -3.91 4.09 24.45
N ALA A 83 -3.27 5.22 24.79
CA ALA A 83 -2.05 5.67 24.13
C ALA A 83 -0.90 4.66 24.29
N LEU A 84 -0.79 4.06 25.48
CA LEU A 84 0.25 3.09 25.79
C LEU A 84 0.09 1.77 25.01
N PRO A 85 -1.07 1.09 25.03
CA PRO A 85 -1.27 -0.12 24.22
C PRO A 85 -1.21 0.16 22.71
N ILE A 86 -1.71 1.31 22.23
CA ILE A 86 -1.58 1.70 20.82
C ILE A 86 -0.10 1.87 20.44
N ALA A 87 0.68 2.61 21.25
CA ALA A 87 2.09 2.84 20.98
C ALA A 87 2.90 1.53 20.96
N LEU A 88 2.68 0.66 21.95
CA LEU A 88 3.34 -0.64 22.00
C LEU A 88 2.90 -1.57 20.86
N GLY A 89 1.61 -1.55 20.51
CA GLY A 89 1.07 -2.31 19.39
C GLY A 89 1.69 -1.89 18.06
N VAL A 90 1.70 -0.59 17.78
CA VAL A 90 2.24 -0.03 16.52
C VAL A 90 3.76 -0.20 16.45
N ALA A 91 4.49 0.22 17.48
CA ALA A 91 5.96 0.13 17.48
C ALA A 91 6.42 -1.34 17.48
N GLY A 92 5.77 -2.18 18.29
CA GLY A 92 6.04 -3.60 18.36
C GLY A 92 5.75 -4.30 17.03
N SER A 93 4.57 -4.09 16.44
CA SER A 93 4.21 -4.69 15.15
C SER A 93 5.12 -4.21 14.02
N MET A 94 5.51 -2.93 14.03
CA MET A 94 6.45 -2.37 13.05
C MET A 94 7.81 -3.07 13.14
N VAL A 95 8.39 -3.17 14.35
CA VAL A 95 9.68 -3.85 14.55
C VAL A 95 9.59 -5.32 14.15
N VAL A 96 8.55 -6.03 14.59
CA VAL A 96 8.34 -7.44 14.23
C VAL A 96 8.21 -7.60 12.72
N THR A 97 7.40 -6.78 12.06
CA THR A 97 7.19 -6.85 10.60
C THR A 97 8.50 -6.58 9.87
N LEU A 98 9.28 -5.56 10.27
CA LEU A 98 10.58 -5.26 9.65
C LEU A 98 11.58 -6.41 9.81
N VAL A 99 11.66 -7.01 11.01
CA VAL A 99 12.55 -8.14 11.27
C VAL A 99 12.14 -9.36 10.45
N VAL A 100 10.85 -9.71 10.46
CA VAL A 100 10.34 -10.88 9.74
C VAL A 100 10.48 -10.70 8.23
N ALA A 101 10.05 -9.57 7.68
CA ALA A 101 10.16 -9.28 6.25
C ALA A 101 11.64 -9.22 5.81
N GLY A 102 12.50 -8.59 6.59
CA GLY A 102 13.93 -8.52 6.33
C GLY A 102 14.59 -9.91 6.33
N ARG A 103 14.29 -10.74 7.32
CA ARG A 103 14.80 -12.13 7.40
C ARG A 103 14.25 -13.00 6.29
N LEU A 104 12.98 -12.85 5.92
CA LEU A 104 12.39 -13.57 4.80
C LEU A 104 13.06 -13.17 3.48
N MET A 105 13.28 -11.88 3.26
CA MET A 105 13.99 -11.39 2.08
C MET A 105 15.44 -11.90 2.04
N GLN A 106 16.15 -11.92 3.17
CA GLN A 106 17.48 -12.50 3.28
C GLN A 106 17.49 -14.01 3.04
N ALA A 107 16.45 -14.75 3.48
CA ALA A 107 16.34 -16.19 3.25
C ALA A 107 16.07 -16.49 1.76
N LEU A 108 15.19 -15.73 1.11
CA LEU A 108 14.87 -15.87 -0.31
C LEU A 108 16.03 -15.41 -1.21
N SER A 109 16.75 -14.36 -0.79
CA SER A 109 17.97 -13.88 -1.44
C SER A 109 19.22 -14.65 -1.00
N GLY A 110 19.08 -15.60 -0.06
CA GLY A 110 20.17 -16.33 0.60
C GLY A 110 20.69 -17.54 -0.16
N GLY A 111 20.28 -17.69 -1.43
CA GLY A 111 20.92 -18.56 -2.41
C GLY A 111 21.96 -17.80 -3.24
N LYS A 112 23.09 -17.48 -2.60
CA LYS A 112 24.35 -16.87 -3.09
C LYS A 112 24.46 -15.33 -3.09
N PRO A 113 25.67 -14.79 -2.79
CA PRO A 113 26.09 -13.50 -3.33
C PRO A 113 26.20 -13.54 -4.87
#